data_AF-A0A967FKR5-F1
#
_entry.id   AF-A0A967FKR5-F1
#
_cell.length_a   1.000
_cell.length_b   1.000
_cell.length_c   1.000
_cell.angle_alpha   90.00
_cell.angle_beta   90.00
_cell.angle_gamma   90.00
#
_symmetry.space_group_name_H-M   'P 1'
#
loop_
_entity.id
_entity.type
_entity.pdbx_description
1 polymer ?
#
loop_
_entity_poly.entity_id
_entity_poly.type
_entity_poly.pdbx_seq_one_letter_code
_entity_poly.pdbx_strand_id
1 'polypeptide(L)' 'MDKFILNLLDKSADFMAERPGFLPLLAIGFILLNFLLQIFPGSGWIVESNLFLHFGLVIGIIGLLIIRALG' A
#
# COMPACT_ATOMS: atom_id res chain seq x y z
N MET A 1 -21.02 1.22 -14.68
CA MET A 1 -19.78 0.61 -14.12
C MET A 1 -19.29 1.38 -12.90
N ASP A 2 -19.73 2.64 -12.74
CA ASP A 2 -19.16 3.63 -11.80
C ASP A 2 -19.61 3.42 -10.35
N LYS A 3 -20.83 2.90 -10.14
CA LYS A 3 -21.36 2.61 -8.80
C LYS A 3 -20.54 1.58 -8.03
N PHE A 4 -19.93 0.60 -8.71
CA PHE A 4 -19.10 -0.41 -8.03
C PHE A 4 -17.78 0.20 -7.55
N ILE A 5 -17.18 1.08 -8.36
CA ILE A 5 -15.97 1.81 -7.98
C ILE A 5 -16.26 2.78 -6.84
N LEU A 6 -17.36 3.53 -6.91
CA LEU A 6 -17.80 4.43 -5.84
C LEU A 6 -18.05 3.67 -4.54
N ASN A 7 -18.79 2.55 -4.57
CA ASN A 7 -19.04 1.76 -3.36
C ASN A 7 -17.78 1.13 -2.77
N LEU A 8 -16.83 0.70 -3.60
CA LEU A 8 -15.55 0.17 -3.13
C LEU A 8 -14.70 1.29 -2.52
N LEU A 9 -14.74 2.48 -3.11
CA LEU A 9 -14.01 3.64 -2.61
C LEU A 9 -14.60 4.13 -1.29
N ASP A 10 -15.92 4.22 -1.17
CA ASP A 10 -16.63 4.59 0.06
C ASP A 10 -16.35 3.57 1.18
N LYS A 11 -16.44 2.26 0.89
CA LYS A 11 -16.09 1.24 1.89
C LYS A 11 -14.63 1.28 2.30
N SER A 12 -13.73 1.52 1.35
CA SER A 12 -12.30 1.63 1.64
C SER A 12 -12.00 2.88 2.47
N ALA A 13 -12.68 3.99 2.16
CA ALA A 13 -12.59 5.24 2.91
C ALA A 13 -13.14 5.10 4.33
N ASP A 14 -14.30 4.46 4.51
CA ASP A 14 -14.87 4.17 5.83
C ASP A 14 -13.95 3.25 6.64
N PHE A 15 -13.36 2.23 6.02
CA PHE A 15 -12.41 1.33 6.68
C PHE A 15 -11.10 2.04 7.08
N MET A 16 -10.65 3.01 6.26
CA MET A 16 -9.52 3.89 6.58
C MET A 16 -9.87 4.91 7.67
N ALA A 17 -11.11 5.41 7.72
CA ALA A 17 -11.59 6.31 8.76
C ALA A 17 -11.71 5.61 10.11
N GLU A 18 -12.10 4.34 10.12
CA GLU A 18 -12.29 3.56 11.35
C GLU A 18 -10.98 3.00 11.90
N ARG A 19 -9.98 2.74 11.05
CA ARG A 19 -8.62 2.33 11.45
C ARG A 19 -7.56 2.95 10.55
N PRO A 20 -7.08 4.17 10.84
CA PRO A 20 -6.17 4.90 9.95
C PRO A 20 -4.81 4.19 9.79
N GLY A 21 -4.48 3.22 10.66
CA GLY A 21 -3.32 2.33 10.56
C GLY A 21 -3.29 1.36 9.36
N PHE A 22 -4.36 1.24 8.57
CA PHE A 22 -4.43 0.24 7.50
C PHE A 22 -3.50 0.55 6.31
N LEU A 23 -3.33 1.82 5.94
CA LEU A 23 -2.43 2.20 4.83
C LEU A 23 -0.95 1.88 5.14
N PRO A 24 -0.39 2.22 6.32
CA PRO A 24 0.96 1.78 6.67
C PRO A 24 1.10 0.26 6.72
N LEU A 25 0.05 -0.46 7.12
CA LEU A 25 0.07 -1.92 7.19
C LEU A 25 0.12 -2.55 5.78
N LEU A 26 -0.62 -1.96 4.82
CA LEU A 26 -0.57 -2.32 3.42
C LEU A 26 0.80 -2.02 2.80
N ALA A 27 1.42 -0.90 3.16
CA ALA A 27 2.78 -0.55 2.78
C ALA A 27 3.82 -1.57 3.28
N ILE A 28 3.72 -1.99 4.55
CA ILE A 28 4.56 -3.07 5.10
C ILE A 28 4.38 -4.36 4.30
N GLY A 29 3.14 -4.69 3.92
CA GLY A 29 2.86 -5.83 3.03
C GLY A 29 3.59 -5.74 1.69
N PHE A 30 3.57 -4.57 1.04
CA PHE A 30 4.30 -4.32 -0.21
C PHE A 30 5.82 -4.47 -0.07
N ILE A 31 6.37 -3.97 1.04
CA ILE A 31 7.81 -4.09 1.36
C ILE A 31 8.20 -5.56 1.57
N LEU A 32 7.40 -6.32 2.33
CA LEU A 32 7.62 -7.76 2.53
C LEU A 32 7.50 -8.55 1.22
N LEU A 33 6.53 -8.20 0.37
CA LEU A 33 6.39 -8.81 -0.94
C LEU A 33 7.60 -8.54 -1.83
N ASN A 34 8.13 -7.31 -1.82
CA ASN A 34 9.38 -6.97 -2.50
C ASN A 34 10.55 -7.82 -1.99
N PHE A 35 10.62 -8.04 -0.67
CA PHE A 35 11.66 -8.85 -0.05
C PHE A 35 11.56 -10.34 -0.46
N LEU A 36 10.34 -10.89 -0.50
CA LEU A 36 10.10 -12.24 -1.01
C LEU A 36 10.47 -12.36 -2.50
N LEU A 37 10.16 -11.34 -3.30
CA LEU A 37 10.53 -11.29 -4.72
C LEU A 37 12.05 -11.17 -4.93
N GLN A 38 12.79 -10.55 -4.02
CA GLN A 38 14.26 -10.56 -4.04
C GLN A 38 14.84 -11.94 -3.73
N ILE A 39 14.19 -12.72 -2.85
CA ILE A 39 14.67 -14.05 -2.45
C ILE A 39 14.49 -15.08 -3.58
N PHE A 40 13.49 -14.91 -4.45
CA PHE A 40 13.31 -15.73 -5.65
C PHE A 40 13.86 -15.00 -6.89
N PRO A 41 15.15 -15.19 -7.25
CA PRO A 41 15.74 -14.58 -8.44
C PRO A 41 15.08 -15.16 -9.69
N GLY A 42 14.01 -14.50 -10.17
CA GLY A 42 13.20 -15.00 -11.27
C GLY A 42 12.44 -13.94 -12.07
N SER A 43 12.60 -12.64 -11.77
CA SER A 43 12.00 -11.59 -12.61
C SER A 43 12.94 -10.41 -12.77
N GLY A 44 13.44 -10.23 -14.00
CA GLY A 44 14.29 -9.09 -14.40
C GLY A 44 13.60 -7.75 -14.19
N TRP A 45 14.39 -6.66 -14.30
CA TRP A 45 14.07 -5.22 -14.13
C TRP A 45 13.23 -4.81 -12.91
N ILE A 46 12.10 -5.45 -12.63
CA ILE A 46 11.19 -5.21 -11.50
C ILE A 46 11.88 -5.47 -10.16
N VAL A 47 12.63 -6.58 -10.03
CA VAL A 47 13.38 -6.91 -8.80
C VAL A 47 14.63 -6.05 -8.66
N GLU A 48 15.34 -5.76 -9.76
CA GLU A 48 16.50 -4.85 -9.75
C GLU A 48 16.12 -3.43 -9.31
N SER A 49 15.00 -2.93 -9.82
CA SER A 49 14.52 -1.57 -9.56
C SER A 49 13.88 -1.40 -8.19
N ASN A 50 13.60 -2.50 -7.47
CA ASN A 50 12.88 -2.46 -6.20
C ASN A 50 11.55 -1.68 -6.28
N LEU A 51 10.81 -1.82 -7.38
CA LEU A 51 9.62 -1.01 -7.64
C LEU A 51 8.56 -1.17 -6.54
N PHE A 52 8.36 -2.39 -6.04
CA PHE A 52 7.43 -2.67 -4.95
C PHE A 52 7.87 -2.05 -3.62
N LEU A 53 9.18 -1.96 -3.38
CA LEU A 53 9.73 -1.24 -2.23
C LEU A 53 9.39 0.25 -2.29
N HIS A 54 9.62 0.89 -3.45
CA HIS A 54 9.35 2.31 -3.64
C HIS A 54 7.85 2.62 -3.53
N PHE A 55 7.00 1.80 -4.14
CA PHE A 55 5.54 1.93 -4.02
C PHE A 55 5.07 1.74 -2.57
N GLY A 56 5.56 0.69 -1.89
CA GLY A 56 5.26 0.45 -0.48
C GLY A 56 5.69 1.64 0.39
N LEU A 57 6.88 2.18 0.17
CA LEU A 57 7.38 3.35 0.92
C LEU A 57 6.50 4.58 0.70
N VAL A 58 6.13 4.91 -0.54
CA VAL A 58 5.27 6.06 -0.85
C VAL A 58 3.88 5.89 -0.21
N ILE A 59 3.26 4.71 -0.34
CA ILE A 59 1.97 4.42 0.28
C ILE A 59 2.08 4.50 1.80
N GLY A 60 3.18 4.04 2.40
CA GLY A 60 3.41 4.08 3.84
C GLY A 60 3.55 5.50 4.36
N ILE A 61 4.31 6.35 3.67
CA ILE A 61 4.45 7.77 4.02
C ILE A 61 3.09 8.47 3.91
N ILE A 62 2.33 8.26 2.83
CA ILE A 62 0.99 8.83 2.67
C ILE A 62 0.06 8.32 3.78
N GLY A 63 0.11 7.04 4.12
CA GLY A 63 -0.67 6.45 5.20
C GLY A 63 -0.37 7.07 6.56
N LEU A 64 0.92 7.27 6.88
CA LEU A 64 1.34 7.94 8.11
C LEU A 64 0.89 9.41 8.15
N LEU A 65 0.94 10.11 7.01
CA LEU A 65 0.46 11.48 6.90
C LEU A 65 -1.06 11.56 7.09
N ILE A 66 -1.82 10.60 6.56
CA ILE A 66 -3.28 10.52 6.75
C ILE A 66 -3.61 10.26 8.22
N ILE A 67 -2.94 9.32 8.88
CA ILE A 67 -3.13 9.08 10.33
C ILE A 67 -2.91 10.37 11.12
N ARG A 68 -1.84 11.09 10.82
CA ARG A 68 -1.52 12.35 11.50
C ARG A 68 -2.50 13.49 11.18
N ALA A 69 -3.10 13.49 10.00
CA ALA A 69 -4.09 14.49 9.61
C ALA A 69 -5.48 14.20 10.21
N LEU A 70 -5.78 12.92 10.48
CA LEU A 70 -7.08 12.47 10.95
C LEU A 70 -7.14 12.22 12.48
N GLY A 71 -6.00 11.98 13.13
CA GLY A 71 -5.86 11.78 14.58
C GLY A 71 -5.37 13.01 15.31
#